data_AF-R6WLL6-F1
#
_entry.id   AF-R6WLL6-F1
#
_cell.length_a   1.000
_cell.length_b   1.000
_cell.length_c   1.000
_cell.angle_alpha   90.00
_cell.angle_beta   90.00
_cell.angle_gamma   90.00
#
_symmetry.space_group_name_H-M   'P 1'
#
loop_
_entity.id
_entity.type
_entity.pdbx_description
1 polymer ?
#
loop_
_entity_poly.entity_id
_entity_poly.type
_entity_poly.pdbx_seq_one_letter_code
_entity_poly.pdbx_strand_id
1 'polypeptide(L)'
;MTFEKYNANPENKNIGDCSIRAICTATPLTYQQAKKLLETKVFESGAAWNTVKNITAALADLGIEVKAASRETINSFTKHCDNSASYVVFVAKHAVAVVNGVIYDTWDSSRRFVKLIAKVSREKFAELKQKYNPEPNKEERKTMDWKKIFAACETIEELKKAFKKACMSCHPDKGGSAAEFKAMSAAHDKRAAELAESESRQEWQRNKKADGTYKTAAEILAEQAEFAEILAVLMGLKGLEIEICGSWLWIGGETKENKDALKGAGCKWASKKKLWYWHAGEWVKKVRRALTMEQIRDLHGSEFLKYRPETPLLQ
;
A
#
# COMPACT_ATOMS: atom_id res chain seq x y z
N MET A 1 -4.23 14.28 21.45
CA MET A 1 -3.12 14.50 20.50
C MET A 1 -3.73 14.49 19.10
N THR A 2 -3.46 15.49 18.26
CA THR A 2 -4.02 15.60 16.90
C THR A 2 -2.91 15.67 15.84
N PHE A 3 -1.73 15.12 16.13
CA PHE A 3 -0.62 14.97 15.18
C PHE A 3 -0.28 13.49 15.03
N GLU A 4 -0.08 13.08 13.79
CA GLU A 4 0.31 11.74 13.39
C GLU A 4 1.54 11.83 12.47
N LYS A 5 2.61 11.15 12.87
CA LYS A 5 3.84 11.17 12.09
C LYS A 5 3.67 10.31 10.85
N TYR A 6 3.69 10.96 9.69
CA TYR A 6 3.37 10.32 8.43
C TYR A 6 4.27 10.83 7.30
N ASN A 7 4.81 9.89 6.52
CA ASN A 7 5.63 10.21 5.36
C ASN A 7 5.00 9.64 4.10
N ALA A 8 4.44 10.50 3.27
CA ALA A 8 3.82 10.07 2.02
C ALA A 8 4.81 9.71 0.90
N ASN A 9 6.11 9.88 1.13
CA ASN A 9 7.14 9.53 0.18
C ASN A 9 7.29 8.00 0.05
N PRO A 10 7.16 7.41 -1.16
CA PRO A 10 7.26 5.96 -1.37
C PRO A 10 8.60 5.34 -0.94
N GLU A 11 9.67 6.13 -0.93
CA GLU A 11 11.01 5.70 -0.52
C GLU A 11 11.29 6.01 0.96
N ASN A 12 10.30 6.56 1.67
CA ASN A 12 10.37 7.04 3.04
C ASN A 12 11.57 7.98 3.29
N LYS A 13 12.00 8.70 2.25
CA LYS A 13 13.03 9.72 2.36
C LYS A 13 12.44 10.97 2.98
N ASN A 14 13.18 11.61 3.88
CA ASN A 14 12.84 12.93 4.41
C ASN A 14 13.61 13.97 3.61
N ILE A 15 13.17 14.15 2.36
CA ILE A 15 13.69 15.19 1.46
C ILE A 15 12.80 16.43 1.58
N GLY A 16 13.15 17.49 0.87
CA GLY A 16 12.41 18.74 0.95
C GLY A 16 10.94 18.67 0.51
N ASP A 17 10.37 17.50 0.18
CA ASP A 17 9.12 17.14 -0.54
C ASP A 17 7.77 17.48 0.15
N CYS A 18 7.76 18.36 1.15
CA CYS A 18 6.58 18.61 1.97
C CYS A 18 5.31 18.95 1.20
N SER A 19 5.40 19.72 0.11
CA SER A 19 4.24 20.06 -0.71
C SER A 19 3.64 18.85 -1.44
N ILE A 20 4.48 17.95 -1.94
CA ILE A 20 4.01 16.73 -2.62
C ILE A 20 3.29 15.88 -1.60
N ARG A 21 3.90 15.68 -0.43
CA ARG A 21 3.31 14.92 0.67
C ARG A 21 1.98 15.52 1.11
N ALA A 22 1.91 16.83 1.33
CA ALA A 22 0.66 17.48 1.75
C ALA A 22 -0.46 17.30 0.71
N ILE A 23 -0.16 17.47 -0.59
CA ILE A 23 -1.15 17.29 -1.66
C ILE A 23 -1.62 15.83 -1.74
N CYS A 24 -0.72 14.84 -1.82
CA CYS A 24 -1.13 13.44 -1.96
C CYS A 24 -1.71 12.84 -0.67
N THR A 25 -1.60 13.54 0.45
CA THR A 25 -2.27 13.17 1.70
C THR A 25 -3.69 13.77 1.77
N ALA A 26 -3.86 15.02 1.32
CA ALA A 26 -5.15 15.71 1.37
C ALA A 26 -6.07 15.44 0.16
N THR A 27 -5.56 14.80 -0.90
CA THR A 27 -6.28 14.53 -2.17
C THR A 27 -6.17 13.05 -2.53
N PRO A 28 -6.99 12.53 -3.47
CA PRO A 28 -6.87 11.13 -3.90
C PRO A 28 -5.65 10.87 -4.78
N LEU A 29 -4.83 11.87 -5.10
CA LEU A 29 -3.67 11.70 -5.98
C LEU A 29 -2.60 10.82 -5.33
N THR A 30 -1.94 9.98 -6.12
CA THR A 30 -0.72 9.30 -5.71
C THR A 30 0.43 10.29 -5.56
N TYR A 31 1.49 9.90 -4.83
CA TYR A 31 2.70 10.71 -4.72
C TYR A 31 3.27 11.09 -6.11
N GLN A 32 3.28 10.16 -7.07
CA GLN A 32 3.79 10.43 -8.42
C GLN A 32 2.89 11.39 -9.20
N GLN A 33 1.56 11.27 -9.08
CA GLN A 33 0.63 12.21 -9.70
C GLN A 33 0.81 13.63 -9.13
N ALA A 34 0.90 13.77 -7.79
CA ALA A 34 1.14 15.06 -7.14
C ALA A 34 2.53 15.64 -7.47
N LYS A 35 3.55 14.79 -7.55
CA LYS A 35 4.91 15.18 -7.97
C LYS A 35 4.91 15.72 -9.40
N LYS A 36 4.33 14.97 -10.35
CA LYS A 36 4.23 15.38 -11.76
C LYS A 36 3.49 16.72 -11.90
N LEU A 37 2.39 16.89 -11.18
CA LEU A 37 1.63 18.14 -11.15
C LEU A 37 2.51 19.33 -10.72
N LEU A 38 3.30 19.18 -9.66
CA LEU A 38 4.21 20.22 -9.19
C LEU A 38 5.42 20.43 -10.11
N GLU A 39 5.98 19.38 -10.70
CA GLU A 39 7.07 19.47 -11.68
C GLU A 39 6.66 20.28 -12.91
N THR A 40 5.42 20.10 -13.40
CA THR A 40 4.86 20.95 -14.45
C THR A 40 4.84 22.43 -14.04
N LYS A 41 4.47 22.74 -12.79
CA LYS A 41 4.48 24.14 -12.30
C LYS A 41 5.87 24.71 -12.10
N VAL A 42 6.86 23.88 -11.73
CA VAL A 42 8.27 24.30 -11.73
C VAL A 42 8.72 24.67 -13.13
N PHE A 43 8.41 23.81 -14.10
CA PHE A 43 8.79 24.04 -15.50
C PHE A 43 8.17 25.33 -16.05
N GLU A 44 6.88 25.57 -15.78
CA GLU A 44 6.17 26.79 -16.23
C GLU A 44 6.68 28.07 -15.56
N SER A 45 7.06 28.01 -14.27
CA SER A 45 7.36 29.20 -13.47
C SER A 45 8.85 29.50 -13.28
N GLY A 46 9.73 28.51 -13.50
CA GLY A 46 11.15 28.54 -13.12
C GLY A 46 11.41 28.52 -11.60
N ALA A 47 10.38 28.53 -10.76
CA ALA A 47 10.50 28.57 -9.30
C ALA A 47 10.55 27.16 -8.69
N ALA A 48 11.11 27.02 -7.49
CA ALA A 48 11.17 25.73 -6.80
C ALA A 48 9.75 25.17 -6.51
N TRP A 49 9.64 23.84 -6.52
CA TRP A 49 8.37 23.11 -6.36
C TRP A 49 7.72 23.32 -4.96
N ASN A 50 8.49 23.75 -3.96
CA ASN A 50 8.01 24.03 -2.59
C ASN A 50 7.57 25.49 -2.35
N THR A 51 7.51 26.32 -3.40
CA THR A 51 7.03 27.70 -3.28
C THR A 51 5.51 27.75 -3.17
N VAL A 52 4.99 28.68 -2.36
CA VAL A 52 3.52 28.88 -2.24
C VAL A 52 2.89 29.06 -3.62
N LYS A 53 3.51 29.85 -4.50
CA LYS A 53 3.08 30.06 -5.90
C LYS A 53 2.80 28.75 -6.65
N ASN A 54 3.75 27.81 -6.65
CA ASN A 54 3.61 26.58 -7.42
C ASN A 54 2.62 25.62 -6.79
N ILE A 55 2.54 25.58 -5.46
CA ILE A 55 1.57 24.74 -4.76
C ILE A 55 0.15 25.26 -4.98
N THR A 56 -0.07 26.57 -4.89
CA THR A 56 -1.40 27.17 -5.14
C THR A 56 -1.81 27.00 -6.60
N ALA A 57 -0.88 27.12 -7.55
CA ALA A 57 -1.16 26.86 -8.97
C ALA A 57 -1.50 25.38 -9.23
N ALA A 58 -0.77 24.45 -8.62
CA ALA A 58 -1.07 23.02 -8.71
C ALA A 58 -2.46 22.69 -8.14
N LEU A 59 -2.82 23.28 -6.98
CA LEU A 59 -4.15 23.09 -6.40
C LEU A 59 -5.26 23.72 -7.26
N ALA A 60 -5.00 24.86 -7.90
CA ALA A 60 -5.93 25.49 -8.83
C ALA A 60 -6.23 24.61 -10.05
N ASP A 61 -5.23 23.90 -10.61
CA ASP A 61 -5.43 22.93 -11.70
C ASP A 61 -6.32 21.75 -11.29
N LEU A 62 -6.34 21.42 -9.99
CA LEU A 62 -7.26 20.44 -9.40
C LEU A 62 -8.64 21.05 -9.12
N GLY A 63 -8.86 22.34 -9.34
CA GLY A 63 -10.08 23.06 -8.99
C GLY A 63 -10.25 23.24 -7.47
N ILE A 64 -9.15 23.27 -6.71
CA ILE A 64 -9.15 23.50 -5.27
C ILE A 64 -8.75 24.94 -5.00
N GLU A 65 -9.66 25.70 -4.37
CA GLU A 65 -9.43 27.10 -4.02
C GLU A 65 -8.56 27.22 -2.75
N VAL A 66 -7.62 28.17 -2.75
CA VAL A 66 -6.76 28.48 -1.61
C VAL A 66 -7.19 29.81 -0.98
N LYS A 67 -7.48 29.79 0.32
CA LYS A 67 -7.97 30.95 1.08
C LYS A 67 -7.00 31.35 2.16
N ALA A 68 -6.98 32.64 2.49
CA ALA A 68 -6.30 33.14 3.68
C ALA A 68 -6.96 32.57 4.94
N ALA A 69 -6.14 32.23 5.93
CA ALA A 69 -6.62 31.71 7.21
C ALA A 69 -6.41 32.72 8.34
N SER A 70 -7.09 32.50 9.46
CA SER A 70 -6.81 33.20 10.70
C SER A 70 -5.35 32.90 11.13
N ARG A 71 -4.65 33.88 11.72
CA ARG A 71 -3.24 33.73 12.18
C ARG A 71 -3.16 32.89 13.46
N GLU A 72 -3.70 31.69 13.43
CA GLU A 72 -3.67 30.74 14.53
C GLU A 72 -2.68 29.60 14.26
N THR A 73 -2.46 28.76 15.27
CA THR A 73 -1.64 27.55 15.11
C THR A 73 -2.41 26.44 14.42
N ILE A 74 -1.74 25.51 13.73
CA ILE A 74 -2.41 24.34 13.12
C ILE A 74 -3.21 23.56 14.18
N ASN A 75 -2.68 23.43 15.40
CA ASN A 75 -3.38 22.76 16.51
C ASN A 75 -4.68 23.47 16.95
N SER A 76 -4.76 24.79 16.76
CA SER A 76 -5.97 25.56 17.03
C SER A 76 -6.96 25.39 15.87
N PHE A 77 -6.45 25.45 14.63
CA PHE A 77 -7.20 25.19 13.41
C PHE A 77 -7.91 23.83 13.44
N THR A 78 -7.20 22.77 13.85
CA THR A 78 -7.77 21.41 13.88
C THR A 78 -8.93 21.22 14.86
N LYS A 79 -9.14 22.13 15.82
CA LYS A 79 -10.24 22.05 16.78
C LYS A 79 -11.59 22.50 16.22
N HIS A 80 -11.58 23.26 15.13
CA HIS A 80 -12.80 23.85 14.58
C HIS A 80 -12.87 23.76 13.05
N CYS A 81 -11.87 23.14 12.39
CA CYS A 81 -11.99 22.81 10.98
C CYS A 81 -13.14 21.81 10.75
N ASP A 82 -13.72 21.84 9.56
CA ASP A 82 -14.69 20.81 9.17
C ASP A 82 -13.96 19.47 8.98
N ASN A 83 -14.16 18.56 9.95
CA ASN A 83 -13.54 17.24 10.00
C ASN A 83 -14.07 16.28 8.92
N SER A 84 -15.10 16.67 8.17
CA SER A 84 -15.57 15.94 7.00
C SER A 84 -14.82 16.34 5.72
N ALA A 85 -13.83 17.23 5.80
CA ALA A 85 -12.96 17.67 4.71
C ALA A 85 -11.46 17.45 5.01
N SER A 86 -10.67 17.40 3.94
CA SER A 86 -9.22 17.37 3.99
C SER A 86 -8.66 18.75 3.66
N TYR A 87 -7.46 19.07 4.14
CA TYR A 87 -6.85 20.38 3.96
C TYR A 87 -5.39 20.27 3.60
N VAL A 88 -4.95 21.07 2.62
CA VAL A 88 -3.54 21.46 2.50
C VAL A 88 -3.37 22.78 3.25
N VAL A 89 -2.62 22.74 4.34
CA VAL A 89 -2.39 23.87 5.23
C VAL A 89 -0.99 24.42 5.01
N PHE A 90 -0.91 25.71 4.73
CA PHE A 90 0.33 26.40 4.44
C PHE A 90 0.84 27.10 5.67
N VAL A 91 2.10 26.87 6.01
CA VAL A 91 2.80 27.58 7.08
C VAL A 91 4.11 28.16 6.56
N ALA A 92 4.87 28.84 7.40
CA ALA A 92 6.15 29.42 6.98
C ALA A 92 7.12 28.34 6.44
N LYS A 93 7.45 28.43 5.15
CA LYS A 93 8.38 27.53 4.42
C LYS A 93 7.99 26.05 4.42
N HIS A 94 6.70 25.73 4.62
CA HIS A 94 6.24 24.34 4.73
C HIS A 94 4.75 24.22 4.40
N ALA A 95 4.34 23.04 3.94
CA ALA A 95 2.95 22.67 3.72
C ALA A 95 2.67 21.35 4.43
N VAL A 96 1.50 21.24 5.06
CA VAL A 96 1.08 20.07 5.84
C VAL A 96 -0.35 19.67 5.50
N ALA A 97 -0.66 18.39 5.58
CA ALA A 97 -2.03 17.93 5.42
C ALA A 97 -2.72 17.89 6.78
N VAL A 98 -3.97 18.36 6.82
CA VAL A 98 -4.87 18.12 7.95
C VAL A 98 -6.06 17.36 7.40
N VAL A 99 -6.38 16.22 7.98
CA VAL A 99 -7.52 15.41 7.54
C VAL A 99 -8.21 14.81 8.74
N ASN A 100 -9.54 14.86 8.76
CA ASN A 100 -10.36 14.44 9.90
C ASN A 100 -9.90 15.11 11.21
N GLY A 101 -9.41 16.35 11.13
CA GLY A 101 -8.86 17.09 12.28
C GLY A 101 -7.47 16.62 12.75
N VAL A 102 -6.82 15.67 12.06
CA VAL A 102 -5.49 15.15 12.40
C VAL A 102 -4.44 15.73 11.45
N ILE A 103 -3.31 16.15 12.01
CA ILE A 103 -2.17 16.72 11.30
C ILE A 103 -1.25 15.57 10.85
N TYR A 104 -1.03 15.45 9.54
CA TYR A 104 -0.17 14.43 8.94
C TYR A 104 1.11 15.05 8.39
N ASP A 105 2.24 14.72 9.01
CA ASP A 105 3.55 15.28 8.63
C ASP A 105 4.75 14.44 9.11
N THR A 106 5.95 14.72 8.60
CA THR A 106 7.17 14.00 9.02
C THR A 106 7.71 14.43 10.39
N TRP A 107 7.19 15.53 10.94
CA TRP A 107 7.54 16.11 12.25
C TRP A 107 6.35 16.88 12.82
N ASP A 108 6.31 17.08 14.13
CA ASP A 108 5.22 17.80 14.80
C ASP A 108 5.21 19.29 14.44
N SER A 109 4.40 19.65 13.44
CA SER A 109 4.21 21.02 12.97
C SER A 109 3.07 21.75 13.67
N SER A 110 2.44 21.16 14.69
CA SER A 110 1.20 21.65 15.33
C SER A 110 1.23 23.10 15.82
N ARG A 111 2.40 23.59 16.25
CA ARG A 111 2.60 24.96 16.76
C ARG A 111 2.86 26.00 15.67
N ARG A 112 2.98 25.61 14.40
CA ARG A 112 3.21 26.56 13.31
C ARG A 112 1.94 27.34 13.01
N PHE A 113 2.12 28.61 12.65
CA PHE A 113 1.02 29.48 12.29
C PHE A 113 0.54 29.21 10.87
N VAL A 114 -0.77 29.02 10.75
CA VAL A 114 -1.46 28.87 9.47
C VAL A 114 -1.44 30.21 8.73
N LYS A 115 -1.12 30.15 7.44
CA LYS A 115 -1.12 31.30 6.54
C LYS A 115 -2.26 31.19 5.53
N LEU A 116 -2.32 30.04 4.85
CA LEU A 116 -3.31 29.73 3.84
C LEU A 116 -3.85 28.33 4.09
N ILE A 117 -5.06 28.08 3.63
CA ILE A 117 -5.70 26.77 3.64
C ILE A 117 -6.30 26.48 2.28
N ALA A 118 -6.18 25.24 1.83
CA ALA A 118 -6.90 24.71 0.68
C ALA A 118 -7.81 23.60 1.17
N LYS A 119 -9.13 23.82 1.14
CA LYS A 119 -10.12 22.83 1.58
C LYS A 119 -10.47 21.89 0.43
N VAL A 120 -10.39 20.60 0.68
CA VAL A 120 -10.79 19.52 -0.21
C VAL A 120 -12.04 18.87 0.40
N SER A 121 -13.21 19.22 -0.13
CA SER A 121 -14.47 18.62 0.33
C SER A 121 -14.60 17.16 -0.11
N ARG A 122 -15.57 16.43 0.44
CA ARG A 122 -15.86 15.04 0.04
C ARG A 122 -16.23 14.93 -1.43
N GLU A 123 -17.06 15.84 -1.91
CA GLU A 123 -17.49 15.89 -3.31
C GLU A 123 -16.28 16.11 -4.21
N LYS A 124 -15.42 17.06 -3.84
CA LYS A 124 -14.22 17.35 -4.61
C LYS A 124 -13.22 16.20 -4.59
N PHE A 125 -13.08 15.54 -3.44
CA PHE A 125 -12.26 14.34 -3.31
C PHE A 125 -12.78 13.22 -4.21
N ALA A 126 -14.10 12.96 -4.22
CA ALA A 126 -14.71 11.93 -5.06
C ALA A 126 -14.55 12.24 -6.56
N GLU A 127 -14.76 13.49 -6.97
CA GLU A 127 -14.54 13.96 -8.35
C GLU A 127 -13.09 13.71 -8.79
N LEU A 128 -12.12 14.12 -7.98
CA LEU A 128 -10.71 13.90 -8.26
C LEU A 128 -10.35 12.41 -8.26
N LYS A 129 -10.98 11.60 -7.40
CA LYS A 129 -10.76 10.16 -7.35
C LYS A 129 -11.20 9.53 -8.66
N GLN A 130 -12.39 9.85 -9.14
CA GLN A 130 -12.90 9.36 -10.42
C GLN A 130 -12.02 9.78 -11.60
N LYS A 131 -11.49 11.01 -11.59
CA LYS A 131 -10.65 11.53 -12.68
C LYS A 131 -9.24 10.92 -12.72
N TYR A 132 -8.58 10.82 -11.56
CA TYR A 132 -7.17 10.44 -11.50
C TYR A 132 -6.95 8.96 -11.18
N ASN A 133 -7.87 8.36 -10.43
CA ASN A 133 -7.81 6.98 -9.96
C ASN A 133 -9.20 6.31 -10.10
N PRO A 134 -9.77 6.23 -11.32
CA PRO A 134 -11.10 5.66 -11.53
C PRO A 134 -11.14 4.23 -10.99
N GLU A 135 -12.15 3.94 -10.17
CA GLU A 135 -12.42 2.56 -9.80
C GLU A 135 -12.90 1.82 -11.06
N PRO A 136 -12.43 0.58 -11.31
CA PRO A 136 -12.93 -0.22 -12.43
C PRO A 136 -14.44 -0.39 -12.33
N ASN A 137 -15.13 -0.30 -13.48
CA ASN A 137 -16.59 -0.27 -13.56
C ASN A 137 -17.21 -1.54 -12.92
N LYS A 138 -18.42 -1.46 -12.36
CA LYS A 138 -19.10 -2.59 -11.70
C LYS A 138 -19.27 -3.81 -12.62
N GLU A 139 -19.37 -3.61 -13.94
CA GLU A 139 -19.42 -4.70 -14.93
C GLU A 139 -18.04 -5.32 -15.24
N GLU A 140 -16.96 -4.53 -15.13
CA GLU A 140 -15.57 -5.02 -15.21
C GLU A 140 -15.09 -5.63 -13.89
N ARG A 141 -15.76 -5.30 -12.76
CA ARG A 141 -15.80 -6.13 -11.56
C ARG A 141 -16.62 -7.39 -11.85
N LYS A 142 -16.21 -8.18 -12.84
CA LYS A 142 -16.46 -9.61 -12.79
C LYS A 142 -15.94 -10.04 -11.42
N THR A 143 -16.84 -10.43 -10.52
CA THR A 143 -16.50 -11.29 -9.39
C THR A 143 -15.58 -12.35 -9.97
N MET A 144 -14.29 -12.26 -9.63
CA MET A 144 -13.29 -13.18 -10.14
C MET A 144 -13.78 -14.57 -9.71
N ASP A 145 -14.30 -15.35 -10.67
CA ASP A 145 -14.89 -16.65 -10.40
C ASP A 145 -13.74 -17.61 -10.15
N TRP A 146 -13.12 -17.46 -8.98
CA TRP A 146 -11.91 -18.16 -8.58
C TRP A 146 -12.13 -19.68 -8.66
N LYS A 147 -13.37 -20.15 -8.54
CA LYS A 147 -13.74 -21.57 -8.74
C LYS A 147 -13.42 -22.02 -10.16
N LYS A 148 -13.84 -21.24 -11.17
CA LYS A 148 -13.54 -21.55 -12.58
C LYS A 148 -12.07 -21.37 -12.91
N ILE A 149 -11.43 -20.34 -12.34
CA ILE A 149 -10.01 -20.06 -12.60
C ILE A 149 -9.14 -21.19 -12.04
N PHE A 150 -9.40 -21.63 -10.80
CA PHE A 150 -8.65 -22.75 -10.22
C PHE A 150 -8.88 -24.04 -10.99
N ALA A 151 -10.13 -24.34 -11.36
CA ALA A 151 -10.44 -25.52 -12.17
C ALA A 151 -9.73 -25.50 -13.54
N ALA A 152 -9.52 -24.33 -14.13
CA ALA A 152 -8.81 -24.15 -15.40
C ALA A 152 -7.28 -24.13 -15.27
N CYS A 153 -6.72 -24.05 -14.04
CA CYS A 153 -5.28 -24.15 -13.85
C CYS A 153 -4.82 -25.57 -14.13
N GLU A 154 -3.91 -25.74 -15.09
CA GLU A 154 -3.33 -27.03 -15.47
C GLU A 154 -2.02 -27.29 -14.75
N THR A 155 -1.41 -26.25 -14.18
CA THR A 155 -0.15 -26.34 -13.44
C THR A 155 -0.25 -25.73 -12.04
N ILE A 156 0.59 -26.22 -11.13
CA ILE A 156 0.69 -25.66 -9.77
C ILE A 156 1.08 -24.18 -9.81
N GLU A 157 1.83 -23.72 -10.81
CA GLU A 157 2.21 -22.31 -10.93
C GLU A 157 1.04 -21.40 -11.30
N GLU A 158 0.22 -21.81 -12.27
CA GLU A 158 -1.02 -21.10 -12.62
C GLU A 158 -1.93 -21.01 -11.41
N LEU A 159 -2.05 -22.12 -10.67
CA LEU A 159 -2.85 -22.17 -9.45
C LEU A 159 -2.32 -21.21 -8.38
N LYS A 160 -1.00 -21.14 -8.15
CA LYS A 160 -0.38 -20.18 -7.21
C LYS A 160 -0.61 -18.72 -7.63
N LYS A 161 -0.51 -18.41 -8.93
CA LYS A 161 -0.78 -17.06 -9.44
C LYS A 161 -2.26 -16.71 -9.31
N ALA A 162 -3.15 -17.64 -9.63
CA ALA A 162 -4.57 -17.48 -9.48
C ALA A 162 -4.96 -17.30 -8.01
N PHE A 163 -4.38 -18.08 -7.11
CA PHE A 163 -4.64 -18.02 -5.67
C PHE A 163 -4.29 -16.66 -5.08
N LYS A 164 -3.11 -16.13 -5.40
CA LYS A 164 -2.71 -14.77 -4.97
C LYS A 164 -3.72 -13.71 -5.42
N LYS A 165 -4.14 -13.77 -6.69
CA LYS A 165 -5.16 -12.86 -7.23
C LYS A 165 -6.55 -13.06 -6.60
N ALA A 166 -6.90 -14.29 -6.24
CA ALA A 166 -8.17 -14.61 -5.59
C ALA A 166 -8.19 -14.11 -4.13
N CYS A 167 -7.10 -14.28 -3.38
CA CYS A 167 -6.92 -13.71 -2.04
C CYS A 167 -7.12 -12.19 -2.04
N MET A 168 -6.59 -11.50 -3.06
CA MET A 168 -6.76 -10.05 -3.24
C MET A 168 -8.20 -9.62 -3.52
N SER A 169 -8.98 -10.48 -4.20
CA SER A 169 -10.34 -10.18 -4.61
C SER A 169 -11.36 -10.43 -3.49
N CYS A 170 -11.07 -11.39 -2.60
CA CYS A 170 -11.93 -11.76 -1.47
C CYS A 170 -11.68 -10.93 -0.20
N HIS A 171 -11.04 -9.76 -0.31
CA HIS A 171 -10.66 -8.94 0.84
C HIS A 171 -11.85 -8.17 1.45
N PRO A 172 -12.00 -8.08 2.80
CA PRO A 172 -13.03 -7.27 3.48
C PRO A 172 -13.14 -5.82 3.02
N ASP A 173 -12.02 -5.08 2.96
CA ASP A 173 -11.97 -3.71 2.42
C ASP A 173 -12.31 -3.61 0.92
N LYS A 174 -12.38 -4.74 0.20
CA LYS A 174 -12.84 -4.82 -1.20
C LYS A 174 -14.20 -5.52 -1.33
N GLY A 175 -14.90 -5.75 -0.22
CA GLY A 175 -16.24 -6.33 -0.17
C GLY A 175 -16.32 -7.85 -0.03
N GLY A 176 -15.19 -8.55 0.20
CA GLY A 176 -15.15 -9.99 0.42
C GLY A 176 -15.30 -10.38 1.90
N SER A 177 -15.84 -11.56 2.17
CA SER A 177 -16.08 -12.07 3.52
C SER A 177 -15.03 -13.09 3.97
N ALA A 178 -14.85 -13.26 5.28
CA ALA A 178 -14.03 -14.34 5.84
C ALA A 178 -14.50 -15.73 5.37
N ALA A 179 -15.81 -15.89 5.14
CA ALA A 179 -16.39 -17.11 4.60
C ALA A 179 -15.96 -17.36 3.14
N GLU A 180 -15.96 -16.33 2.30
CA GLU A 180 -15.49 -16.42 0.91
C GLU A 180 -13.99 -16.71 0.83
N PHE A 181 -13.19 -16.09 1.70
CA PHE A 181 -11.76 -16.40 1.80
C PHE A 181 -11.51 -17.86 2.18
N LYS A 182 -12.24 -18.38 3.18
CA LYS A 182 -12.13 -19.79 3.59
C LYS A 182 -12.54 -20.75 2.47
N ALA A 183 -13.63 -20.44 1.76
CA ALA A 183 -14.09 -21.24 0.63
C ALA A 183 -13.09 -21.24 -0.55
N MET A 184 -12.50 -20.08 -0.83
CA MET A 184 -11.46 -19.92 -1.85
C MET A 184 -10.19 -20.69 -1.48
N SER A 185 -9.74 -20.62 -0.22
CA SER A 185 -8.61 -21.43 0.27
C SER A 185 -8.86 -22.93 0.13
N ALA A 186 -10.02 -23.42 0.58
CA ALA A 186 -10.33 -24.86 0.51
C ALA A 186 -10.37 -25.40 -0.93
N ALA A 187 -10.83 -24.59 -1.88
CA ALA A 187 -10.86 -25.00 -3.28
C ALA A 187 -9.50 -24.94 -3.98
N HIS A 188 -8.65 -23.99 -3.57
CA HIS A 188 -7.25 -23.98 -3.96
C HIS A 188 -6.55 -25.26 -3.49
N ASP A 189 -6.72 -25.63 -2.21
CA ASP A 189 -6.08 -26.80 -1.63
C ASP A 189 -6.51 -28.09 -2.34
N LYS A 190 -7.80 -28.19 -2.67
CA LYS A 190 -8.34 -29.30 -3.47
C LYS A 190 -7.68 -29.36 -4.85
N ARG A 191 -7.62 -28.25 -5.59
CA ARG A 191 -7.02 -28.25 -6.94
C ARG A 191 -5.52 -28.51 -6.90
N ALA A 192 -4.83 -28.01 -5.89
CA ALA A 192 -3.41 -28.24 -5.72
C ALA A 192 -3.12 -29.72 -5.45
N ALA A 193 -3.97 -30.40 -4.67
CA ALA A 193 -3.89 -31.85 -4.47
C ALA A 193 -4.16 -32.65 -5.77
N GLU A 194 -5.11 -32.22 -6.61
CA GLU A 194 -5.36 -32.86 -7.91
C GLU A 194 -4.15 -32.70 -8.87
N LEU A 195 -3.59 -31.49 -8.97
CA LEU A 195 -2.44 -31.20 -9.82
C LEU A 195 -1.16 -31.88 -9.33
N ALA A 196 -1.02 -32.03 -8.01
CA ALA A 196 0.04 -32.76 -7.35
C ALA A 196 0.08 -34.25 -7.75
N GLU A 197 -1.08 -34.84 -7.98
CA GLU A 197 -1.24 -36.25 -8.35
C GLU A 197 -1.06 -36.48 -9.86
N SER A 198 -1.31 -35.46 -10.70
CA SER A 198 -1.22 -35.56 -12.16
C SER A 198 0.14 -35.22 -12.78
N GLU A 199 1.00 -34.41 -12.14
CA GLU A 199 2.27 -33.97 -12.75
C GLU A 199 3.49 -34.75 -12.26
N SER A 200 3.81 -35.84 -12.97
CA SER A 200 5.20 -36.28 -13.07
C SER A 200 6.00 -35.26 -13.88
N ARG A 201 7.02 -34.64 -13.27
CA ARG A 201 8.14 -33.94 -13.94
C ARG A 201 7.84 -32.64 -14.69
N GLN A 202 7.51 -31.56 -13.97
CA GLN A 202 7.97 -30.23 -14.41
C GLN A 202 9.11 -29.74 -13.53
N GLU A 203 10.30 -29.88 -14.10
CA GLU A 203 11.59 -29.58 -13.51
C GLU A 203 11.79 -28.05 -13.41
N TRP A 204 11.49 -27.48 -12.25
CA TRP A 204 11.64 -26.04 -12.00
C TRP A 204 12.69 -25.74 -10.93
N GLN A 205 13.69 -24.93 -11.30
CA GLN A 205 14.81 -24.51 -10.44
C GLN A 205 14.43 -23.71 -9.18
N ARG A 206 13.14 -23.44 -8.93
CA ARG A 206 12.63 -22.67 -7.78
C ARG A 206 12.09 -23.56 -6.66
N ASN A 207 11.71 -24.80 -6.97
CA ASN A 207 11.40 -25.84 -5.98
C ASN A 207 12.64 -26.66 -5.63
N LYS A 208 13.82 -26.25 -6.12
CA LYS A 208 15.07 -26.90 -5.81
C LYS A 208 15.44 -26.59 -4.35
N LYS A 209 15.52 -27.62 -3.53
CA LYS A 209 15.97 -27.57 -2.14
C LYS A 209 17.47 -27.27 -2.09
N ALA A 210 17.98 -26.97 -0.90
CA ALA A 210 19.41 -26.70 -0.69
C ALA A 210 20.30 -27.88 -1.10
N ASP A 211 19.80 -29.11 -0.97
CA ASP A 211 20.47 -30.36 -1.35
C ASP A 211 20.44 -30.65 -2.87
N GLY A 212 19.77 -29.81 -3.66
CA GLY A 212 19.66 -29.97 -5.10
C GLY A 212 18.52 -30.86 -5.58
N THR A 213 17.72 -31.44 -4.68
CA THR A 213 16.48 -32.15 -5.01
C THR A 213 15.32 -31.17 -5.23
N TYR A 214 14.19 -31.63 -5.76
CA TYR A 214 12.99 -30.82 -5.93
C TYR A 214 11.97 -31.08 -4.81
N LYS A 215 11.24 -30.04 -4.40
CA LYS A 215 10.10 -30.16 -3.49
C LYS A 215 9.04 -31.07 -4.11
N THR A 216 8.54 -31.99 -3.31
CA THR A 216 7.38 -32.81 -3.63
C THR A 216 6.13 -31.95 -3.66
N ALA A 217 5.08 -32.46 -4.29
CA ALA A 217 3.82 -31.75 -4.35
C ALA A 217 3.17 -31.58 -2.96
N ALA A 218 3.37 -32.54 -2.04
CA ALA A 218 2.95 -32.43 -0.64
C ALA A 218 3.67 -31.29 0.10
N GLU A 219 4.98 -31.13 -0.11
CA GLU A 219 5.75 -30.00 0.46
C GLU A 219 5.28 -28.65 -0.11
N ILE A 220 4.96 -28.61 -1.40
CA ILE A 220 4.43 -27.41 -2.04
C ILE A 220 3.04 -27.04 -1.47
N LEU A 221 2.19 -28.04 -1.25
CA LEU A 221 0.86 -27.86 -0.65
C LEU A 221 0.97 -27.30 0.77
N ALA A 222 1.83 -27.89 1.60
CA ALA A 222 2.07 -27.44 2.97
C ALA A 222 2.55 -25.98 3.00
N GLU A 223 3.49 -25.60 2.13
CA GLU A 223 3.96 -24.22 2.03
C GLU A 223 2.87 -23.23 1.58
N GLN A 224 1.91 -23.66 0.76
CA GLN A 224 0.78 -22.80 0.40
C GLN A 224 -0.23 -22.64 1.54
N ALA A 225 -0.49 -23.71 2.30
CA ALA A 225 -1.35 -23.65 3.48
C ALA A 225 -0.74 -22.70 4.53
N GLU A 226 0.55 -22.84 4.82
CA GLU A 226 1.28 -21.91 5.70
C GLU A 226 1.20 -20.45 5.20
N PHE A 227 1.35 -20.24 3.89
CA PHE A 227 1.23 -18.90 3.31
C PHE A 227 -0.16 -18.30 3.54
N ALA A 228 -1.22 -19.09 3.35
CA ALA A 228 -2.59 -18.64 3.55
C ALA A 228 -2.88 -18.32 5.02
N GLU A 229 -2.40 -19.16 5.94
CA GLU A 229 -2.56 -18.97 7.38
C GLU A 229 -1.86 -17.70 7.87
N ILE A 230 -0.59 -17.53 7.52
CA ILE A 230 0.17 -16.35 7.91
C ILE A 230 -0.42 -15.10 7.28
N LEU A 231 -0.84 -15.16 6.02
CA LEU A 231 -1.51 -14.04 5.38
C LEU A 231 -2.81 -13.66 6.12
N ALA A 232 -3.64 -14.62 6.53
CA ALA A 232 -4.86 -14.36 7.27
C ALA A 232 -4.59 -13.69 8.63
N VAL A 233 -3.56 -14.16 9.36
CA VAL A 233 -3.13 -13.53 10.62
C VAL A 233 -2.71 -12.09 10.38
N LEU A 234 -1.83 -11.84 9.42
CA LEU A 234 -1.32 -10.51 9.11
C LEU A 234 -2.41 -9.55 8.66
N MET A 235 -3.39 -10.04 7.89
CA MET A 235 -4.55 -9.27 7.47
C MET A 235 -5.41 -8.81 8.65
N GLY A 236 -5.52 -9.62 9.71
CA GLY A 236 -6.25 -9.29 10.93
C GLY A 236 -5.60 -8.21 11.81
N LEU A 237 -4.32 -7.91 11.61
CA LEU A 237 -3.58 -6.93 12.40
C LEU A 237 -3.74 -5.52 11.82
N LYS A 238 -4.18 -4.57 12.65
CA LYS A 238 -4.38 -3.16 12.24
C LYS A 238 -3.04 -2.45 11.98
N GLY A 239 -3.05 -1.47 11.07
CA GLY A 239 -1.89 -0.62 10.77
C GLY A 239 -0.76 -1.27 9.95
N LEU A 240 -0.83 -2.57 9.63
CA LEU A 240 0.18 -3.22 8.79
C LEU A 240 0.03 -2.87 7.30
N GLU A 241 1.15 -2.74 6.60
CA GLU A 241 1.23 -2.75 5.14
C GLU A 241 1.75 -4.11 4.70
N ILE A 242 1.10 -4.77 3.75
CA ILE A 242 1.49 -6.12 3.32
C ILE A 242 1.71 -6.09 1.81
N GLU A 243 2.90 -6.49 1.40
CA GLU A 243 3.37 -6.53 0.03
C GLU A 243 3.75 -7.97 -0.33
N ILE A 244 3.13 -8.55 -1.37
CA ILE A 244 3.62 -9.79 -1.97
C ILE A 244 4.68 -9.42 -2.99
N CYS A 245 5.88 -9.97 -2.83
CA CYS A 245 6.92 -9.90 -3.84
C CYS A 245 7.49 -11.29 -4.10
N GLY A 246 7.17 -11.86 -5.28
CA GLY A 246 7.47 -13.26 -5.58
C GLY A 246 6.75 -14.22 -4.62
N SER A 247 7.51 -15.05 -3.88
CA SER A 247 6.98 -15.97 -2.85
C SER A 247 7.07 -15.41 -1.42
N TRP A 248 7.36 -14.11 -1.28
CA TRP A 248 7.63 -13.47 0.00
C TRP A 248 6.50 -12.52 0.34
N LEU A 249 6.16 -12.46 1.62
CA LEU A 249 5.41 -11.38 2.23
C LEU A 249 6.43 -10.38 2.78
N TRP A 250 6.30 -9.12 2.42
CA TRP A 250 7.01 -7.99 3.00
C TRP A 250 6.01 -7.16 3.78
N ILE A 251 6.37 -6.80 5.00
CA ILE A 251 5.44 -6.17 5.95
C ILE A 251 6.02 -4.84 6.47
N GLY A 252 5.28 -3.77 6.23
CA GLY A 252 5.53 -2.40 6.66
C GLY A 252 4.39 -1.83 7.53
N GLY A 253 4.27 -0.51 7.61
CA GLY A 253 3.28 0.16 8.47
C GLY A 253 3.61 0.16 9.98
N GLU A 254 2.59 0.10 10.83
CA GLU A 254 2.63 0.12 12.31
C GLU A 254 3.15 -1.20 12.92
N THR A 255 4.31 -1.63 12.44
CA THR A 255 4.94 -2.90 12.83
C THR A 255 5.51 -2.88 14.25
N LYS A 256 5.56 -1.71 14.92
CA LYS A 256 6.05 -1.59 16.30
C LYS A 256 5.03 -2.12 17.31
N GLU A 257 3.78 -1.74 17.16
CA GLU A 257 2.69 -2.19 18.05
C GLU A 257 2.36 -3.66 17.79
N ASN A 258 2.47 -4.07 16.52
CA ASN A 258 2.25 -5.45 16.10
C ASN A 258 3.51 -6.34 16.21
N LYS A 259 4.60 -5.85 16.82
CA LYS A 259 5.91 -6.52 16.80
C LYS A 259 5.87 -7.94 17.36
N ASP A 260 5.17 -8.13 18.47
CA ASP A 260 5.11 -9.44 19.12
C ASP A 260 4.22 -10.42 18.34
N ALA A 261 3.13 -9.93 17.73
CA ALA A 261 2.30 -10.71 16.82
C ALA A 261 3.08 -11.11 15.55
N LEU A 262 3.87 -10.19 14.97
CA LEU A 262 4.73 -10.47 13.81
C LEU A 262 5.77 -11.55 14.13
N LYS A 263 6.42 -11.48 15.29
CA LYS A 263 7.35 -12.52 15.75
C LYS A 263 6.64 -13.85 16.00
N GLY A 264 5.47 -13.82 16.63
CA GLY A 264 4.65 -15.01 16.87
C GLY A 264 4.22 -15.70 15.57
N ALA A 265 3.96 -14.91 14.51
CA ALA A 265 3.67 -15.38 13.17
C ALA A 265 4.94 -15.82 12.37
N GLY A 266 6.12 -15.89 13.02
CA GLY A 266 7.36 -16.28 12.37
C GLY A 266 7.95 -15.26 11.39
N CYS A 267 7.43 -14.03 11.35
CA CYS A 267 7.99 -12.96 10.53
C CYS A 267 9.37 -12.53 11.06
N LYS A 268 10.27 -12.16 10.16
CA LYS A 268 11.64 -11.75 10.46
C LYS A 268 11.88 -10.31 10.06
N TRP A 269 12.74 -9.59 10.79
CA TRP A 269 13.07 -8.19 10.47
C TRP A 269 14.27 -8.10 9.50
N ALA A 270 14.09 -7.41 8.38
CA ALA A 270 15.16 -7.09 7.44
C ALA A 270 15.69 -5.67 7.71
N SER A 271 16.69 -5.55 8.59
CA SER A 271 17.24 -4.26 9.06
C SER A 271 17.62 -3.27 7.95
N LYS A 272 18.27 -3.74 6.87
CA LYS A 272 18.69 -2.89 5.74
C LYS A 272 17.51 -2.36 4.91
N LYS A 273 16.40 -3.10 4.88
CA LYS A 273 15.19 -2.79 4.13
C LYS A 273 14.14 -2.08 4.98
N LYS A 274 14.32 -2.12 6.31
CA LYS A 274 13.38 -1.59 7.31
C LYS A 274 11.96 -2.13 7.14
N LEU A 275 11.86 -3.41 6.79
CA LEU A 275 10.61 -4.14 6.63
C LEU A 275 10.72 -5.48 7.36
N TRP A 276 9.58 -5.98 7.83
CA TRP A 276 9.44 -7.37 8.19
C TRP A 276 9.24 -8.19 6.91
N TYR A 277 9.53 -9.49 6.98
CA TYR A 277 9.27 -10.40 5.89
C TYR A 277 8.93 -11.79 6.40
N TRP A 278 8.21 -12.53 5.57
CA TRP A 278 7.91 -13.94 5.77
C TRP A 278 7.95 -14.68 4.43
N HIS A 279 8.37 -15.94 4.45
CA HIS A 279 8.26 -16.85 3.32
C HIS A 279 8.05 -18.27 3.86
N ALA A 280 7.35 -19.09 3.08
CA ALA A 280 7.19 -20.50 3.39
C ALA A 280 8.47 -21.29 3.09
N GLY A 281 8.74 -22.31 3.91
CA GLY A 281 9.83 -23.27 3.73
C GLY A 281 11.23 -22.67 3.59
N GLU A 282 12.13 -23.43 2.97
CA GLU A 282 13.52 -23.02 2.77
C GLU A 282 13.70 -22.14 1.52
N TRP A 283 14.62 -21.17 1.62
CA TRP A 283 15.03 -20.32 0.52
C TRP A 283 16.53 -20.38 0.26
N VAL A 284 16.90 -20.67 -0.98
CA VAL A 284 18.30 -20.70 -1.43
C VAL A 284 18.66 -19.39 -2.11
N LYS A 285 19.66 -18.70 -1.55
CA LYS A 285 20.18 -17.44 -2.09
C LYS A 285 20.95 -17.68 -3.39
N LYS A 286 20.40 -17.27 -4.53
CA LYS A 286 21.05 -17.42 -5.86
C LYS A 286 22.10 -16.35 -6.17
N VAL A 287 21.93 -15.13 -5.65
CA VAL A 287 22.79 -13.99 -5.98
C VAL A 287 23.69 -13.67 -4.78
N ARG A 288 25.01 -13.56 -4.99
CA ARG A 288 25.96 -13.24 -3.89
C ARG A 288 25.77 -11.83 -3.33
N ARG A 289 25.46 -10.84 -4.18
CA ARG A 289 25.26 -9.44 -3.77
C ARG A 289 23.99 -9.24 -2.94
N ALA A 290 23.98 -8.24 -2.06
CA ALA A 290 22.77 -7.82 -1.37
C ALA A 290 21.89 -6.99 -2.33
N LEU A 291 20.61 -7.33 -2.41
CA LEU A 291 19.63 -6.58 -3.22
C LEU A 291 18.87 -5.58 -2.35
N THR A 292 18.57 -4.39 -2.90
CA THR A 292 17.63 -3.43 -2.31
C THR A 292 16.19 -3.92 -2.43
N MET A 293 15.22 -3.27 -1.76
CA MET A 293 13.81 -3.62 -1.96
C MET A 293 13.35 -3.38 -3.39
N GLU A 294 13.70 -2.25 -3.99
CA GLU A 294 13.39 -1.93 -5.39
C GLU A 294 13.93 -3.01 -6.34
N GLN A 295 15.19 -3.42 -6.19
CA GLN A 295 15.76 -4.48 -7.02
C GLN A 295 15.03 -5.82 -6.87
N ILE A 296 14.49 -6.12 -5.69
CA ILE A 296 13.70 -7.34 -5.47
C ILE A 296 12.33 -7.22 -6.14
N ARG A 297 11.69 -6.04 -6.05
CA ARG A 297 10.42 -5.73 -6.73
C ARG A 297 10.57 -5.84 -8.24
N ASP A 298 11.63 -5.28 -8.81
CA ASP A 298 11.92 -5.35 -10.25
C ASP A 298 12.12 -6.80 -10.73
N LEU A 299 12.79 -7.63 -9.92
CA LEU A 299 13.08 -9.02 -10.28
C LEU A 299 11.89 -9.97 -10.15
N HIS A 300 10.92 -9.66 -9.30
CA HIS A 300 9.87 -10.62 -8.93
C HIS A 300 8.46 -10.11 -9.16
N GLY A 301 8.31 -8.83 -9.53
CA GLY A 301 7.04 -8.12 -9.43
C GLY A 301 6.66 -7.91 -7.96
N SER A 302 5.86 -6.89 -7.71
CA SER A 302 5.36 -6.58 -6.38
C SER A 302 3.92 -6.11 -6.44
N GLU A 303 3.13 -6.56 -5.49
CA GLU A 303 1.74 -6.18 -5.33
C GLU A 303 1.41 -6.00 -3.85
N PHE A 304 0.81 -4.87 -3.50
CA PHE A 304 0.42 -4.58 -2.12
C PHE A 304 -0.99 -5.13 -1.85
N LEU A 305 -1.08 -6.05 -0.89
CA LEU A 305 -2.33 -6.64 -0.40
C LEU A 305 -3.07 -5.73 0.56
N LYS A 306 -2.30 -5.08 1.44
CA LYS A 306 -2.78 -4.10 2.38
C LYS A 306 -2.08 -2.79 2.03
N TYR A 307 -2.76 -2.01 1.19
CA TYR A 307 -2.30 -0.70 0.74
C TYR A 307 -3.10 0.39 1.45
N ARG A 308 -2.39 1.12 2.31
CA ARG A 308 -2.71 2.42 2.90
C ARG A 308 -4.17 2.63 3.36
N PRO A 309 -4.51 2.17 4.58
CA PRO A 309 -5.61 2.74 5.36
C PRO A 309 -5.41 4.25 5.66
N GLU A 310 -4.19 4.75 5.48
CA GLU A 310 -3.76 6.10 5.82
C GLU A 310 -3.37 6.94 4.60
N THR A 311 -4.04 6.81 3.45
CA THR A 311 -4.44 8.12 2.88
C THR A 311 -5.50 8.53 3.87
N PRO A 312 -5.39 9.68 4.54
CA PRO A 312 -6.48 10.13 5.37
C PRO A 312 -7.66 10.32 4.42
N LEU A 313 -8.46 9.26 4.32
CA LEU A 313 -9.64 9.27 3.49
C LEU A 313 -10.65 10.01 4.35
N LEU A 314 -11.32 10.92 3.68
CA LEU A 314 -12.66 11.26 4.09
C LEU A 314 -13.45 9.95 4.09
N GLN A 315 -13.62 9.37 5.28
CA GLN A 315 -14.51 8.23 5.48
C GLN A 315 -15.93 8.65 5.11
#